data_AF-A0A9R0SA36-F1
#
_entry.id   AF-A0A9R0SA36-F1
#
_cell.length_a   1.000
_cell.length_b   1.000
_cell.length_c   1.000
_cell.angle_alpha   90.00
_cell.angle_beta   90.00
_cell.angle_gamma   90.00
#
_symmetry.space_group_name_H-M   'P 1'
#
loop_
_entity.id
_entity.type
_entity.pdbx_description
1 polymer ?
#
loop_
_entity_poly.entity_id
_entity_poly.type
_entity_poly.pdbx_seq_one_letter_code
_entity_poly.pdbx_strand_id
1 'polypeptide(L)'
;MEREDCFHALCRCTLAKELWHAMARDWNISRVEEVVNTGSEWLFSLLEPLDEDTRMIVLMTLWRVWHVRNEITHEKKPPPTEASRRFLQGYINSLLCIKQHPKADMEKGKMVVLGPQQCSAARAAPKEDRRWIPPGRASTKLNTDGSYVPATGASGGGMILRDDPP
;
A
#
# COMPACT_ATOMS: atom_id res chain seq x y z
N MET A 1 11.78 20.21 -26.77
CA MET A 1 11.63 20.25 -25.30
C MET A 1 10.24 20.81 -25.04
N GLU A 2 9.38 20.08 -24.34
CA GLU A 2 8.05 20.57 -23.97
C GLU A 2 8.20 21.72 -22.97
N ARG A 3 7.27 22.69 -22.96
CA ARG A 3 7.32 23.81 -22.01
C ARG A 3 7.03 23.27 -20.62
N GLU A 4 7.88 23.65 -19.67
CA GLU A 4 7.68 23.26 -18.28
C GLU A 4 6.50 24.04 -17.67
N ASP A 5 5.44 23.34 -17.30
CA ASP A 5 4.30 23.85 -16.55
C ASP A 5 3.84 22.81 -15.50
N CYS A 6 2.84 23.17 -14.69
CA CYS A 6 2.32 22.26 -13.65
C CYS A 6 1.81 20.94 -14.23
N PHE A 7 1.19 20.97 -15.42
CA PHE A 7 0.68 19.77 -16.07
C PHE A 7 1.84 18.85 -16.48
N HIS A 8 2.87 19.39 -17.12
CA HIS A 8 4.06 18.64 -17.47
C HIS A 8 4.75 18.07 -16.23
N ALA A 9 4.95 18.92 -15.22
CA ALA A 9 5.64 18.54 -13.99
C ALA A 9 4.95 17.40 -13.23
N LEU A 10 3.62 17.37 -13.23
CA LEU A 10 2.82 16.45 -12.43
C LEU A 10 2.29 15.24 -13.19
N CYS A 11 2.18 15.31 -14.53
CA CYS A 11 1.57 14.26 -15.34
C CYS A 11 2.45 13.77 -16.51
N ARG A 12 3.24 14.63 -17.16
CA ARG A 12 3.94 14.23 -18.41
C ARG A 12 5.41 13.88 -18.23
N CYS A 13 6.09 14.46 -17.25
CA CYS A 13 7.51 14.20 -17.05
C CYS A 13 7.74 12.73 -16.67
N THR A 14 8.92 12.20 -17.01
CA THR A 14 9.25 10.79 -16.79
C THR A 14 9.10 10.37 -15.32
N LEU A 15 9.57 11.22 -14.41
CA LEU A 15 9.43 11.01 -12.97
C LEU A 15 7.98 10.89 -12.53
N ALA A 16 7.12 11.78 -13.03
CA ALA A 16 5.69 11.74 -12.73
C ALA A 16 5.09 10.42 -13.21
N LYS A 17 5.29 10.09 -14.50
CA LYS A 17 4.75 8.87 -15.11
C LYS A 17 5.17 7.62 -14.35
N GLU A 18 6.44 7.51 -13.98
CA GLU A 18 6.93 6.37 -13.20
C GLU A 18 6.17 6.18 -11.88
N LEU A 19 5.94 7.26 -11.13
CA LEU A 19 5.20 7.18 -9.87
C LEU A 19 3.71 6.90 -10.09
N TRP A 20 3.08 7.54 -11.08
CA TRP A 20 1.70 7.25 -11.46
C TRP A 20 1.51 5.77 -11.83
N HIS A 21 2.39 5.22 -12.66
CA HIS A 21 2.36 3.80 -13.02
C HIS A 21 2.60 2.89 -11.82
N ALA A 22 3.48 3.27 -10.90
CA ALA A 22 3.72 2.51 -9.68
C ALA A 22 2.47 2.47 -8.79
N MET A 23 1.77 3.60 -8.66
CA MET A 23 0.53 3.70 -7.88
C MET A 23 -0.63 2.93 -8.55
N ALA A 24 -0.75 2.98 -9.87
CA ALA A 24 -1.78 2.25 -10.62
C ALA A 24 -1.69 0.71 -10.50
N ARG A 25 -0.57 0.18 -9.96
CA ARG A 25 -0.44 -1.25 -9.63
C ARG A 25 -1.26 -1.66 -8.40
N ASP A 26 -1.42 -0.73 -7.47
CA ASP A 26 -2.04 -1.01 -6.16
C ASP A 26 -3.48 -0.49 -6.09
N TRP A 27 -3.81 0.57 -6.82
CA TRP A 27 -5.14 1.21 -6.80
C TRP A 27 -5.71 1.40 -8.20
N ASN A 28 -7.04 1.35 -8.29
CA ASN A 28 -7.79 1.63 -9.50
C ASN A 28 -7.91 3.15 -9.76
N ILE A 29 -6.80 3.81 -10.05
CA ILE A 29 -6.74 5.22 -10.44
C ILE A 29 -6.70 5.37 -11.97
N SER A 30 -7.13 6.53 -12.48
CA SER A 30 -7.01 6.89 -13.89
C SER A 30 -5.56 6.76 -14.37
N ARG A 31 -5.38 6.25 -15.58
CA ARG A 31 -4.04 6.16 -16.16
C ARG A 31 -3.54 7.56 -16.46
N VAL A 32 -2.26 7.82 -16.22
CA VAL A 32 -1.68 9.14 -16.48
C VAL A 32 -1.76 9.55 -17.95
N GLU A 33 -1.80 8.57 -18.87
CA GLU A 33 -2.03 8.81 -20.30
C GLU A 33 -3.43 9.36 -20.64
N GLU A 34 -4.42 9.09 -19.80
CA GLU A 34 -5.82 9.50 -19.98
C GLU A 34 -6.08 10.90 -19.43
N VAL A 35 -5.12 11.47 -18.68
CA VAL A 35 -5.25 12.81 -18.12
C VAL A 35 -5.13 13.84 -19.24
N VAL A 36 -6.21 14.59 -19.48
CA VAL A 36 -6.28 15.60 -20.53
C VAL A 36 -5.86 16.97 -19.97
N ASN A 37 -5.00 17.67 -20.71
CA ASN A 37 -4.66 19.06 -20.38
C ASN A 37 -5.78 20.00 -20.86
N THR A 38 -6.72 20.34 -19.99
CA THR A 38 -7.81 21.30 -20.27
C THR A 38 -7.44 22.75 -19.94
N GLY A 39 -6.15 23.07 -19.81
CA GLY A 39 -5.68 24.40 -19.39
C GLY A 39 -5.62 24.52 -17.87
N SER A 40 -6.01 25.66 -17.28
CA SER A 40 -5.95 25.84 -15.81
C SER A 40 -6.80 24.85 -15.03
N GLU A 41 -7.85 24.33 -15.64
CA GLU A 41 -8.86 23.48 -15.01
C GLU A 41 -8.55 21.98 -15.07
N TRP A 42 -7.39 21.58 -15.62
CA TRP A 42 -7.04 20.17 -15.83
C TRP A 42 -7.16 19.34 -14.55
N LEU A 43 -6.81 19.93 -13.40
CA LEU A 43 -6.88 19.25 -12.10
C LEU A 43 -8.34 19.02 -11.70
N PHE A 44 -9.23 19.99 -11.89
CA PHE A 44 -10.64 19.82 -11.57
C PHE A 44 -11.31 18.81 -12.50
N SER A 45 -11.03 18.88 -13.81
CA SER A 45 -11.52 17.90 -14.78
C SER A 45 -11.07 16.47 -14.46
N LEU A 46 -9.86 16.30 -13.91
CA LEU A 46 -9.36 15.00 -13.46
C LEU A 46 -10.09 14.48 -12.21
N LEU A 47 -10.38 15.36 -11.25
CA LEU A 47 -10.90 14.97 -9.92
C LEU A 47 -12.43 14.85 -9.86
N GLU A 48 -13.15 15.58 -10.72
CA GLU A 48 -14.61 15.63 -10.77
C GLU A 48 -15.27 14.24 -10.89
N PRO A 49 -14.86 13.35 -11.82
CA PRO A 49 -15.54 12.05 -11.99
C PRO A 49 -15.15 11.00 -10.93
N LEU A 50 -14.16 11.29 -10.09
CA LEU A 50 -13.62 10.32 -9.13
C LEU A 50 -14.43 10.31 -7.84
N ASP A 51 -14.59 9.12 -7.25
CA ASP A 51 -15.10 8.98 -5.88
C ASP A 51 -14.10 9.55 -4.84
N GLU A 52 -14.56 9.73 -3.61
CA GLU A 52 -13.78 10.41 -2.55
C GLU A 52 -12.43 9.73 -2.28
N ASP A 53 -12.39 8.40 -2.24
CA ASP A 53 -11.18 7.66 -1.90
C ASP A 53 -10.20 7.67 -3.08
N THR A 54 -10.68 7.44 -4.31
CA THR A 54 -9.87 7.53 -5.52
C THR A 54 -9.31 8.94 -5.71
N ARG A 55 -10.13 9.97 -5.46
CA ARG A 55 -9.72 11.37 -5.50
C ARG A 55 -8.58 11.67 -4.52
N MET A 56 -8.68 11.16 -3.29
CA MET A 56 -7.62 11.27 -2.30
C MET A 56 -6.34 10.60 -2.81
N ILE A 57 -6.40 9.36 -3.33
CA ILE A 57 -5.21 8.66 -3.84
C ILE A 57 -4.53 9.46 -4.96
N VAL A 58 -5.30 10.02 -5.89
CA VAL A 58 -4.78 10.88 -6.97
C VAL A 58 -4.10 12.12 -6.40
N LEU A 59 -4.72 12.84 -5.46
CA LEU A 59 -4.13 14.01 -4.82
C LEU A 59 -2.82 13.68 -4.07
N MET A 60 -2.77 12.55 -3.36
CA MET A 60 -1.57 12.10 -2.64
C MET A 60 -0.45 11.70 -3.61
N THR A 61 -0.82 11.13 -4.76
CA THR A 61 0.12 10.82 -5.85
C THR A 61 0.72 12.09 -6.43
N LEU A 62 -0.12 13.07 -6.79
CA LEU A 62 0.30 14.38 -7.30
C LEU A 62 1.22 15.11 -6.31
N TRP A 63 0.84 15.13 -5.04
CA TRP A 63 1.67 15.70 -3.98
C TRP A 63 3.03 15.01 -3.88
N ARG A 64 3.08 13.69 -3.97
CA ARG A 64 4.35 12.95 -3.91
C ARG A 64 5.21 13.20 -5.15
N VAL A 65 4.63 13.30 -6.34
CA VAL A 65 5.36 13.70 -7.56
C VAL A 65 6.02 15.06 -7.33
N TRP A 66 5.26 16.04 -6.84
CA TRP A 66 5.78 17.36 -6.49
C TRP A 66 6.90 17.30 -5.45
N HIS A 67 6.73 16.51 -4.38
CA HIS A 67 7.75 16.32 -3.36
C HIS A 67 9.06 15.77 -3.95
N VAL A 68 9.00 14.70 -4.75
CA VAL A 68 10.22 14.12 -5.34
C VAL A 68 10.90 15.12 -6.27
N ARG A 69 10.12 15.89 -7.02
CA ARG A 69 10.65 16.97 -7.86
C ARG A 69 11.33 18.09 -7.04
N ASN A 70 10.76 18.47 -5.91
CA ASN A 70 11.38 19.47 -5.02
C ASN A 70 12.71 18.96 -4.46
N GLU A 71 12.79 17.69 -4.09
CA GLU A 71 14.04 17.09 -3.62
C GLU A 71 15.13 17.18 -4.70
N ILE A 72 14.80 16.92 -5.98
CA ILE A 72 15.73 17.08 -7.11
C ILE A 72 16.14 18.54 -7.29
N THR A 73 15.15 19.45 -7.25
CA THR A 73 15.37 20.90 -7.47
C THR A 73 16.29 21.50 -6.39
N HIS A 74 16.24 20.96 -5.17
CA HIS A 74 17.09 21.36 -4.06
C HIS A 74 18.33 20.47 -3.90
N GLU A 75 18.78 19.80 -4.97
CA GLU A 75 20.00 19.00 -5.04
C GLU A 75 20.10 17.87 -3.98
N LYS A 76 18.95 17.42 -3.48
CA LYS A 76 18.87 16.25 -2.61
C LYS A 76 18.71 14.99 -3.45
N LYS A 77 19.05 13.84 -2.84
CA LYS A 77 18.84 12.54 -3.48
C LYS A 77 17.34 12.21 -3.50
N PRO A 78 16.66 12.16 -4.66
CA PRO A 78 15.25 11.82 -4.71
C PRO A 78 15.01 10.40 -4.17
N PRO A 79 13.94 10.17 -3.42
CA PRO A 79 13.59 8.82 -3.01
C PRO A 79 13.29 7.96 -4.25
N PRO A 80 13.73 6.68 -4.28
CA PRO A 80 13.36 5.77 -5.35
C PRO A 80 11.84 5.65 -5.50
N THR A 81 11.36 5.40 -6.72
CA THR A 81 9.92 5.27 -7.03
C THR A 81 9.23 4.25 -6.12
N GLU A 82 9.87 3.10 -5.90
CA GLU A 82 9.35 2.04 -5.02
C GLU A 82 9.25 2.49 -3.54
N ALA A 83 10.18 3.31 -3.06
CA ALA A 83 10.11 3.87 -1.71
C ALA A 83 8.94 4.87 -1.60
N SER A 84 8.69 5.65 -2.65
CA SER A 84 7.54 6.54 -2.73
C SER A 84 6.21 5.81 -2.79
N ARG A 85 6.12 4.71 -3.56
CA ARG A 85 4.95 3.83 -3.60
C ARG A 85 4.63 3.24 -2.23
N ARG A 86 5.62 2.64 -1.57
CA ARG A 86 5.45 2.06 -0.21
C ARG A 86 5.05 3.10 0.83
N PHE A 87 5.66 4.28 0.78
CA PHE A 87 5.28 5.39 1.65
C PHE A 87 3.81 5.76 1.46
N LEU A 88 3.39 5.98 0.21
CA LEU A 88 2.01 6.34 -0.09
C LEU A 88 1.04 5.24 0.34
N GLN A 89 1.38 3.97 0.14
CA GLN A 89 0.58 2.84 0.60
C GLN A 89 0.36 2.87 2.12
N GLY A 90 1.43 3.02 2.90
CA GLY A 90 1.33 3.11 4.35
C GLY A 90 0.55 4.36 4.78
N TYR A 91 0.86 5.50 4.19
CA TYR A 91 0.28 6.78 4.58
C TYR A 91 -1.22 6.89 4.26
N ILE A 92 -1.63 6.46 3.06
CA ILE A 92 -3.04 6.40 2.67
C ILE A 92 -3.81 5.43 3.59
N ASN A 93 -3.24 4.26 3.89
CA ASN A 93 -3.86 3.33 4.83
C ASN A 93 -4.03 3.95 6.23
N SER A 94 -3.04 4.70 6.71
CA SER A 94 -3.16 5.43 7.98
C SER A 94 -4.27 6.47 7.94
N LEU A 95 -4.38 7.26 6.86
CA LEU A 95 -5.45 8.25 6.70
C LEU A 95 -6.84 7.61 6.70
N LEU A 96 -7.01 6.50 5.97
CA LEU A 96 -8.25 5.74 5.94
C LEU A 96 -8.58 5.13 7.31
N CYS A 97 -7.57 4.63 8.03
CA CYS A 97 -7.74 4.12 9.38
C CYS A 97 -8.26 5.19 10.33
N ILE A 98 -7.67 6.39 10.30
CA ILE A 98 -8.09 7.53 11.12
C ILE A 98 -9.52 7.96 10.75
N LYS A 99 -9.85 8.00 9.45
CA LYS A 99 -11.19 8.37 8.97
C LYS A 99 -12.26 7.36 9.42
N GLN A 100 -11.96 6.07 9.34
CA GLN A 100 -12.91 5.01 9.71
C GLN A 100 -13.04 4.83 11.22
N HIS A 101 -12.00 5.14 11.96
CA HIS A 101 -11.92 4.89 13.39
C HIS A 101 -11.40 6.11 14.16
N PRO A 102 -12.14 7.22 14.17
CA PRO A 102 -11.67 8.49 14.73
C PRO A 102 -11.43 8.48 16.26
N LYS A 103 -11.90 7.45 16.96
CA LYS A 103 -11.72 7.25 18.41
C LYS A 103 -10.79 6.08 18.74
N ALA A 104 -10.19 5.44 17.74
CA ALA A 104 -9.33 4.30 17.99
C ALA A 104 -7.99 4.74 18.57
N ASP A 105 -7.51 3.93 19.50
CA ASP A 105 -6.17 4.03 20.05
C ASP A 105 -5.17 3.47 19.03
N MET A 106 -4.51 4.37 18.30
CA MET A 106 -3.52 4.01 17.28
C MET A 106 -2.29 3.31 17.89
N GLU A 107 -2.12 3.31 19.22
CA GLU A 107 -1.08 2.56 19.92
C GLU A 107 -1.48 1.10 20.22
N LYS A 108 -2.78 0.75 20.19
CA LYS A 108 -3.28 -0.60 20.50
C LYS A 108 -3.83 -1.34 19.28
N GLY A 109 -2.97 -2.15 18.66
CA GLY A 109 -3.36 -3.31 17.85
C GLY A 109 -3.54 -3.06 16.35
N LYS A 110 -3.72 -4.17 15.59
CA LYS A 110 -3.99 -4.14 14.15
C LYS A 110 -5.46 -3.82 13.91
N MET A 111 -5.73 -2.75 13.18
CA MET A 111 -7.08 -2.39 12.75
C MET A 111 -7.29 -2.76 11.29
N VAL A 112 -8.47 -3.31 10.98
CA VAL A 112 -8.85 -3.59 9.60
C VAL A 112 -9.37 -2.30 8.97
N VAL A 113 -8.73 -1.88 7.88
CA VAL A 113 -9.14 -0.73 7.08
C VAL A 113 -9.90 -1.24 5.87
N LEU A 114 -11.14 -0.80 5.69
CA LEU A 114 -11.88 -1.01 4.46
C LEU A 114 -11.38 0.00 3.42
N GLY A 115 -10.41 -0.40 2.61
CA GLY A 115 -9.81 0.50 1.63
C GLY A 115 -10.62 0.63 0.34
N PRO A 116 -10.33 1.66 -0.48
CA PRO A 116 -10.77 1.73 -1.87
C PRO A 116 -10.38 0.45 -2.61
N GLN A 117 -11.09 0.14 -3.71
CA GLN A 117 -10.81 -1.04 -4.52
C GLN A 117 -9.33 -1.07 -4.92
N GLN A 118 -8.57 -1.89 -4.21
CA GLN A 118 -7.20 -2.20 -4.57
C GLN A 118 -7.24 -3.10 -5.79
N CYS A 119 -6.31 -2.88 -6.71
CA CYS A 119 -6.05 -3.83 -7.76
C CYS A 119 -5.69 -5.16 -7.07
N SER A 120 -6.53 -6.19 -7.21
CA SER A 120 -6.32 -7.47 -6.56
C SER A 120 -5.15 -8.20 -7.22
N ALA A 121 -3.92 -7.79 -6.89
CA ALA A 121 -2.69 -8.47 -7.24
C ALA A 121 -2.47 -9.69 -6.32
N ALA A 122 -3.50 -10.50 -6.18
CA ALA A 122 -3.43 -11.89 -5.78
C ALA A 122 -4.84 -12.46 -6.01
N ARG A 123 -5.01 -13.29 -7.05
CA ARG A 123 -5.93 -14.42 -6.89
C ARG A 123 -5.52 -15.06 -5.57
N ALA A 124 -6.39 -15.03 -4.57
CA ALA A 124 -6.22 -15.89 -3.42
C ALA A 124 -5.93 -17.27 -4.00
N ALA A 125 -4.73 -17.80 -3.73
CA ALA A 125 -4.45 -19.19 -4.06
C ALA A 125 -5.65 -19.99 -3.53
N PRO A 126 -6.16 -20.98 -4.30
CA PRO A 126 -7.27 -21.80 -3.83
C PRO A 126 -6.94 -22.19 -2.39
N LYS A 127 -7.89 -22.04 -1.46
CA LYS A 127 -7.70 -22.47 -0.07
C LYS A 127 -7.21 -23.90 -0.14
N GLU A 128 -5.90 -24.09 0.01
CA GLU A 128 -5.30 -25.39 0.00
C GLU A 128 -5.95 -26.10 1.17
N ASP A 129 -6.57 -27.25 0.89
CA ASP A 129 -7.22 -28.02 1.93
C ASP A 129 -6.13 -28.37 2.95
N ARG A 130 -6.15 -27.67 4.10
CA ARG A 130 -5.11 -27.76 5.14
C ARG A 130 -5.29 -29.05 5.94
N ARG A 131 -5.53 -30.16 5.24
CA ARG A 131 -5.50 -31.48 5.85
C ARG A 131 -4.06 -31.73 6.28
N TRP A 132 -3.90 -32.14 7.54
CA TRP A 132 -2.58 -32.48 8.08
C TRP A 132 -1.99 -33.64 7.25
N ILE A 133 -0.79 -33.43 6.72
CA ILE A 133 0.01 -34.47 6.06
C ILE A 133 1.18 -34.80 7.02
N PRO A 134 1.41 -36.09 7.35
CA PRO A 134 2.58 -36.50 8.13
C PRO A 134 3.88 -36.13 7.40
N PRO A 135 4.93 -35.73 8.12
CA PRO A 135 6.24 -35.48 7.51
C PRO A 135 6.82 -36.80 6.95
N GLY A 136 7.56 -36.74 5.84
CA GLY A 136 8.21 -37.92 5.27
C GLY A 136 9.26 -38.54 6.20
N ARG A 137 9.66 -39.80 5.93
CA ARG A 137 10.72 -40.50 6.68
C ARG A 137 11.97 -39.62 6.79
N ALA A 138 12.54 -39.54 7.99
CA ALA A 138 13.67 -38.67 8.37
C ALA A 138 13.37 -37.15 8.45
N SER A 139 12.10 -36.74 8.49
CA SER A 139 11.69 -35.36 8.77
C SER A 139 10.80 -35.29 10.02
N THR A 140 10.92 -34.22 10.79
CA THR A 140 10.08 -33.98 11.98
C THR A 140 9.34 -32.66 11.83
N LYS A 141 8.06 -32.65 12.17
CA LYS A 141 7.23 -31.45 12.19
C LYS A 141 7.27 -30.80 13.56
N LEU A 142 7.77 -29.56 13.61
CA LEU A 142 7.72 -28.71 14.80
C LEU A 142 6.49 -27.79 14.72
N ASN A 143 5.60 -27.90 15.70
CA ASN A 143 4.53 -26.93 15.94
C ASN A 143 4.91 -26.09 17.16
N THR A 144 4.78 -24.76 17.08
CA THR A 144 5.00 -23.84 18.20
C THR A 144 3.75 -23.02 18.48
N ASP A 145 3.46 -22.76 19.75
CA ASP A 145 2.39 -21.87 20.17
C ASP A 145 2.86 -20.99 21.34
N GLY A 146 2.17 -19.88 21.56
CA GLY A 146 2.49 -18.93 22.61
C GLY A 146 1.24 -18.43 23.32
N SER A 147 1.32 -18.29 24.64
CA SER A 147 0.27 -17.72 25.47
C SER A 147 0.75 -16.47 26.19
N TYR A 148 -0.18 -15.57 26.47
CA TYR A 148 0.05 -14.34 27.21
C TYR A 148 -1.10 -14.11 28.18
N VAL A 149 -0.78 -13.75 29.42
CA VAL A 149 -1.77 -13.46 30.47
C VAL A 149 -1.68 -11.96 30.82
N PRO A 150 -2.63 -11.13 30.34
CA PRO A 150 -2.58 -9.68 30.56
C PRO A 150 -2.63 -9.28 32.04
N ALA A 151 -3.35 -10.05 32.87
CA ALA A 151 -3.53 -9.76 34.28
C ALA A 151 -2.23 -9.88 35.10
N THR A 152 -1.28 -10.69 34.65
CA THR A 152 -0.02 -10.95 35.35
C THR A 152 1.21 -10.51 34.56
N GLY A 153 1.04 -10.12 33.30
CA GLY A 153 2.14 -9.79 32.39
C GLY A 153 2.97 -11.01 31.96
N ALA A 154 2.58 -12.22 32.35
CA ALA A 154 3.32 -13.44 32.06
C ALA A 154 3.12 -13.88 30.59
N SER A 155 4.18 -14.43 29.99
CA SER A 155 4.13 -15.09 28.69
C SER A 155 4.71 -16.50 28.79
N GLY A 156 4.20 -17.41 27.96
CA GLY A 156 4.66 -18.79 27.87
C GLY A 156 4.75 -19.22 26.41
N GLY A 157 5.73 -20.05 26.09
CA GLY A 157 5.88 -20.69 24.79
C GLY A 157 5.79 -22.21 24.92
N GLY A 158 5.14 -22.86 23.97
CA GLY A 158 5.05 -24.31 23.85
C GLY A 158 5.53 -24.77 22.49
N MET A 159 6.16 -25.95 22.44
CA MET A 159 6.52 -26.60 21.19
C MET A 159 6.23 -28.10 21.22
N ILE A 160 5.82 -28.65 20.08
CA ILE A 160 5.57 -30.09 19.87
C ILE A 160 6.29 -30.54 18.61
N LEU A 161 7.20 -31.51 18.74
CA LEU A 161 7.76 -32.26 17.62
C LEU A 161 6.91 -33.49 17.34
N ARG A 162 6.63 -33.76 16.06
CA ARG A 162 5.94 -34.97 15.59
C ARG A 162 6.72 -35.62 14.45
N ASP A 163 6.95 -36.91 14.55
CA ASP A 163 7.51 -37.79 13.52
C ASP A 163 6.42 -38.70 12.93
N ASP A 164 6.82 -39.57 11.99
CA ASP A 164 5.95 -40.55 11.32
C ASP A 164 5.68 -41.73 12.30
N PRO A 165 4.42 -42.22 12.46
CA PRO A 165 4.18 -43.42 13.23
C PRO A 165 4.88 -44.66 12.62
N PRO A 166 5.24 -45.66 13.43
CA PRO A 166 5.94 -46.87 12.99
C PRO A 166 5.16 -47.70 11.96
#